data_AF-A0A3B9ESB3-F1
#
_entry.id   AF-A0A3B9ESB3-F1
#
_cell.length_a   1.000
_cell.length_b   1.000
_cell.length_c   1.000
_cell.angle_alpha   90.00
_cell.angle_beta   90.00
_cell.angle_gamma   90.00
#
_symmetry.space_group_name_H-M   'P 1'
#
loop_
_entity.id
_entity.type
_entity.pdbx_description
1 polymer ?
#
loop_
_entity_poly.entity_id
_entity_poly.type
_entity_poly.pdbx_seq_one_letter_code
_entity_poly.pdbx_strand_id
1 'polypeptide(L)'
;MKIDAILEKRLPLVLAMIFAVWAAYMIYIKFRLLHFGLATDDLFNYANALYNTNFQDKWLFSARYELIRGLPSLLFNHWQPTLLLLWPVVHFGGAEALLVVQALAPIWAAVFLHKIGEHCGLKPFDRLFVVVICLFHPNLMAAVMDSLYGFHGTCLLLYFGAPLAWAAITRRYVLAVVLLVFFLNVRENAALYVLAGAAGLMLFTNPFFTTRRQASVAATLAALAFVGGLIVAPWLAGVVHEHAAHAESVLTRPARMAHALSHMDSDWHNLFLWLWPGLAAPGTLLMMIPESVILILAQKKASHWYGMTLVFVGALAIVQGLPRVRAFFEGRGWAHALTVLMCLHMTAIVVAGPKEVRGQTNKLVTRIGYHIPEESKANARAVIDTSCRVAIELQAMYGFGDLPYLQYPRQAMASKYIIAILKLPSGLTDMVTKRKADLKVVFSDDHLTVFENPAVPCVLSLEAYRKGTG
;
A
#
# COMPACT_ATOMS: atom_id res chain seq x y z
N MET A 1 -13.54 -12.09 35.99
CA MET A 1 -14.24 -13.38 35.81
C MET A 1 -15.58 -13.29 35.07
N LYS A 2 -16.51 -12.35 35.39
CA LYS A 2 -17.80 -12.25 34.67
C LYS A 2 -17.70 -11.72 33.22
N ILE A 3 -16.74 -10.85 32.92
CA ILE A 3 -16.61 -10.21 31.59
C ILE A 3 -16.11 -11.19 30.51
N ASP A 4 -15.06 -11.98 30.79
CA ASP A 4 -14.50 -12.90 29.80
C ASP A 4 -15.50 -13.99 29.40
N ALA A 5 -16.28 -14.53 30.34
CA ALA A 5 -17.28 -15.56 30.04
C ALA A 5 -18.46 -15.04 29.20
N ILE A 6 -18.87 -13.77 29.42
CA ILE A 6 -19.88 -13.11 28.57
C ILE A 6 -19.29 -12.83 27.20
N LEU A 7 -18.06 -12.31 27.16
CA LEU A 7 -17.38 -11.94 25.93
C LEU A 7 -17.08 -13.17 25.08
N GLU A 8 -16.69 -14.30 25.66
CA GLU A 8 -16.43 -15.54 24.93
C GLU A 8 -17.62 -15.98 24.08
N LYS A 9 -18.85 -15.87 24.62
CA LYS A 9 -20.08 -16.18 23.88
C LYS A 9 -20.46 -15.12 22.83
N ARG A 10 -20.07 -13.87 23.05
CA ARG A 10 -20.49 -12.72 22.22
C ARG A 10 -19.42 -12.26 21.22
N LEU A 11 -18.17 -12.67 21.40
CA LEU A 11 -17.02 -12.20 20.64
C LEU A 11 -17.19 -12.43 19.14
N PRO A 12 -17.69 -13.58 18.65
CA PRO A 12 -17.93 -13.74 17.21
C PRO A 12 -18.89 -12.69 16.64
N LEU A 13 -19.98 -12.39 17.35
CA LEU A 13 -20.94 -11.37 16.94
C LEU A 13 -20.33 -9.97 16.98
N VAL A 14 -19.59 -9.64 18.05
CA VAL A 14 -18.90 -8.35 18.19
C VAL A 14 -17.90 -8.15 17.06
N LEU A 15 -17.07 -9.16 16.76
CA LEU A 15 -16.11 -9.10 15.66
C LEU A 15 -16.80 -8.97 14.30
N ALA A 16 -17.88 -9.72 14.06
CA ALA A 16 -18.65 -9.61 12.83
C ALA A 16 -19.22 -8.19 12.62
N MET A 17 -19.76 -7.57 13.68
CA MET A 17 -20.23 -6.18 13.62
C MET A 17 -19.08 -5.21 13.35
N ILE A 18 -17.95 -5.35 14.06
CA ILE A 18 -16.78 -4.50 13.85
C ILE A 18 -16.29 -4.60 12.40
N PHE A 19 -16.15 -5.81 11.87
CA PHE A 19 -15.70 -6.04 10.50
C PHE A 19 -16.67 -5.47 9.47
N ALA A 20 -17.98 -5.68 9.64
CA ALA A 20 -18.98 -5.17 8.72
C ALA A 20 -19.01 -3.64 8.69
N VAL A 21 -19.06 -2.99 9.86
CA VAL A 21 -19.10 -1.53 9.98
C VAL A 21 -17.81 -0.91 9.45
N TRP A 22 -16.66 -1.49 9.79
CA TRP A 22 -15.37 -1.01 9.31
C TRP A 22 -15.26 -1.15 7.79
N ALA A 23 -15.67 -2.30 7.22
CA ALA A 23 -15.63 -2.54 5.77
C ALA A 23 -16.50 -1.52 5.02
N ALA A 24 -17.75 -1.37 5.45
CA ALA A 24 -18.68 -0.42 4.87
C ALA A 24 -18.14 1.01 4.94
N TYR A 25 -17.58 1.41 6.08
CA TYR A 25 -16.98 2.75 6.24
C TYR A 25 -15.80 2.99 5.29
N MET A 26 -14.83 2.07 5.23
CA MET A 26 -13.64 2.25 4.40
C MET A 26 -13.94 2.19 2.92
N ILE A 27 -14.82 1.28 2.48
CA ILE A 27 -15.31 1.22 1.10
C ILE A 27 -16.01 2.52 0.74
N TYR A 28 -16.96 2.98 1.57
CA TYR A 28 -17.67 4.24 1.34
C TYR A 28 -16.71 5.42 1.17
N ILE A 29 -15.71 5.56 2.06
CA ILE A 29 -14.72 6.65 1.96
C ILE A 29 -13.91 6.55 0.66
N LYS A 30 -13.44 5.36 0.27
CA LYS A 30 -12.68 5.18 -0.98
C LYS A 30 -13.49 5.52 -2.22
N PHE A 31 -14.73 5.05 -2.31
CA PHE A 31 -15.60 5.36 -3.45
C PHE A 31 -16.02 6.83 -3.46
N ARG A 32 -16.18 7.46 -2.29
CA ARG A 32 -16.39 8.91 -2.20
C ARG A 32 -15.19 9.68 -2.73
N LEU A 33 -13.97 9.29 -2.39
CA LEU A 33 -12.75 9.91 -2.94
C LEU A 33 -12.68 9.73 -4.46
N LEU A 34 -12.91 8.51 -4.95
CA LEU A 34 -12.95 8.21 -6.39
C LEU A 34 -13.95 9.08 -7.14
N HIS A 35 -15.15 9.26 -6.59
CA HIS A 35 -16.20 10.11 -7.17
C HIS A 35 -15.76 11.58 -7.36
N PHE A 36 -14.85 12.07 -6.52
CA PHE A 36 -14.28 13.43 -6.61
C PHE A 36 -12.91 13.47 -7.32
N GLY A 37 -12.58 12.46 -8.14
CA GLY A 37 -11.32 12.42 -8.88
C GLY A 37 -10.09 12.27 -7.99
N LEU A 38 -10.27 11.78 -6.77
CA LEU A 38 -9.19 11.44 -5.84
C LEU A 38 -9.00 9.92 -5.81
N ALA A 39 -7.96 9.42 -5.16
CA ALA A 39 -7.67 7.98 -5.14
C ALA A 39 -7.55 7.36 -6.57
N THR A 40 -7.03 8.11 -7.53
CA THR A 40 -6.99 7.71 -8.96
C THR A 40 -5.60 7.33 -9.47
N ASP A 41 -4.52 7.90 -8.93
CA ASP A 41 -3.19 7.83 -9.54
C ASP A 41 -2.66 6.39 -9.65
N ASP A 42 -2.31 5.77 -8.51
CA ASP A 42 -1.80 4.41 -8.54
C ASP A 42 -2.91 3.41 -8.89
N LEU A 43 -4.15 3.66 -8.47
CA LEU A 43 -5.31 2.84 -8.82
C LEU A 43 -5.35 2.51 -10.31
N PHE A 44 -5.35 3.55 -11.14
CA PHE A 44 -5.41 3.38 -12.57
C PHE A 44 -4.07 3.00 -13.18
N ASN A 45 -2.93 3.34 -12.57
CA ASN A 45 -1.64 2.81 -13.00
C ASN A 45 -1.57 1.27 -12.87
N TYR A 46 -1.98 0.71 -11.73
CA TYR A 46 -2.01 -0.73 -11.50
C TYR A 46 -3.10 -1.42 -12.32
N ALA A 47 -4.31 -0.85 -12.39
CA ALA A 47 -5.39 -1.41 -13.20
C ALA A 47 -5.00 -1.45 -14.69
N ASN A 48 -4.46 -0.35 -15.23
CA ASN A 48 -3.98 -0.28 -16.60
C ASN A 48 -2.89 -1.31 -16.89
N ALA A 49 -1.93 -1.48 -15.97
CA ALA A 49 -0.89 -2.48 -16.14
C ALA A 49 -1.42 -3.91 -16.12
N LEU A 50 -2.43 -4.20 -15.30
CA LEU A 50 -3.10 -5.49 -15.26
C LEU A 50 -3.94 -5.73 -16.53
N TYR A 51 -4.63 -4.73 -17.05
CA TYR A 51 -5.35 -4.82 -18.33
C TYR A 51 -4.40 -5.05 -19.51
N ASN A 52 -3.28 -4.35 -19.55
CA ASN A 52 -2.30 -4.44 -20.64
C ASN A 52 -1.31 -5.60 -20.48
N THR A 53 -1.47 -6.43 -19.44
CA THR A 53 -0.60 -7.58 -19.23
C THR A 53 -0.81 -8.62 -20.33
N ASN A 54 0.24 -8.89 -21.12
CA ASN A 54 0.35 -10.09 -21.93
C ASN A 54 1.33 -11.06 -21.26
N PHE A 55 0.87 -12.26 -20.93
CA PHE A 55 1.69 -13.29 -20.27
C PHE A 55 2.79 -13.89 -21.15
N GLN A 56 2.92 -13.47 -22.41
CA GLN A 56 4.02 -13.87 -23.29
C GLN A 56 5.25 -12.96 -23.14
N ASP A 57 5.08 -11.64 -23.25
CA ASP A 57 6.21 -10.70 -23.40
C ASP A 57 6.03 -9.35 -22.68
N LYS A 58 4.83 -9.03 -22.16
CA LYS A 58 4.49 -7.72 -21.58
C LYS A 58 3.79 -7.84 -20.23
N TRP A 59 4.48 -8.41 -19.25
CA TRP A 59 3.92 -8.60 -17.91
C TRP A 59 3.84 -7.25 -17.18
N LEU A 60 2.67 -6.85 -16.68
CA LEU A 60 2.43 -5.56 -16.01
C LEU A 60 2.98 -4.35 -16.79
N PHE A 61 2.70 -4.28 -18.10
CA PHE A 61 3.14 -3.17 -18.96
C PHE A 61 2.55 -1.82 -18.50
N SER A 62 3.37 -0.76 -18.47
CA SER A 62 2.88 0.60 -18.21
C SER A 62 3.60 1.61 -19.10
N ALA A 63 2.85 2.19 -20.07
CA ALA A 63 3.35 3.21 -20.99
C ALA A 63 3.89 4.45 -20.25
N ARG A 64 3.34 4.74 -19.07
CA ARG A 64 3.78 5.82 -18.19
C ARG A 64 5.24 5.64 -17.76
N TYR A 65 5.61 4.44 -17.34
CA TYR A 65 6.95 4.10 -16.87
C TYR A 65 7.93 3.88 -18.02
N GLU A 66 7.46 3.38 -19.15
CA GLU A 66 8.26 3.25 -20.36
C GLU A 66 8.87 4.61 -20.75
N LEU A 67 8.08 5.68 -20.77
CA LEU A 67 8.56 6.99 -21.21
C LEU A 67 9.43 7.73 -20.18
N ILE A 68 9.09 7.68 -18.89
CA ILE A 68 9.88 8.39 -17.85
C ILE A 68 11.17 7.64 -17.52
N ARG A 69 11.13 6.30 -17.51
CA ARG A 69 12.18 5.48 -16.90
C ARG A 69 12.81 4.48 -17.86
N GLY A 70 12.33 4.36 -19.09
CA GLY A 70 12.77 3.32 -20.02
C GLY A 70 12.41 1.92 -19.55
N LEU A 71 11.44 1.78 -18.65
CA LEU A 71 11.04 0.49 -18.07
C LEU A 71 9.86 -0.09 -18.87
N PRO A 72 9.97 -1.29 -19.45
CA PRO A 72 8.87 -1.91 -20.20
C PRO A 72 7.77 -2.47 -19.29
N SER A 73 7.99 -2.51 -17.96
CA SER A 73 7.08 -3.14 -17.01
C SER A 73 7.17 -2.50 -15.62
N LEU A 74 6.04 -2.45 -14.91
CA LEU A 74 6.01 -2.11 -13.48
C LEU A 74 6.81 -3.08 -12.62
N LEU A 75 7.01 -4.33 -13.07
CA LEU A 75 7.80 -5.35 -12.36
C LEU A 75 9.24 -4.92 -12.09
N PHE A 76 9.80 -4.05 -12.93
CA PHE A 76 11.17 -3.58 -12.79
C PHE A 76 11.28 -2.29 -11.98
N ASN A 77 10.15 -1.63 -11.72
CA ASN A 77 10.10 -0.49 -10.83
C ASN A 77 10.02 -0.91 -9.36
N HIS A 78 9.21 -1.93 -9.10
CA HIS A 78 9.18 -2.69 -7.86
C HIS A 78 9.03 -4.16 -8.21
N TRP A 79 9.82 -5.04 -7.59
CA TRP A 79 9.68 -6.46 -7.79
C TRP A 79 8.37 -6.95 -7.13
N GLN A 80 7.30 -7.03 -7.91
CA GLN A 80 5.95 -7.33 -7.41
C GLN A 80 5.16 -8.34 -8.28
N PRO A 81 5.73 -9.50 -8.67
CA PRO A 81 5.01 -10.44 -9.54
C PRO A 81 3.72 -11.00 -8.91
N THR A 82 3.57 -10.96 -7.58
CA THR A 82 2.32 -11.35 -6.90
C THR A 82 1.13 -10.46 -7.29
N LEU A 83 1.35 -9.24 -7.83
CA LEU A 83 0.29 -8.41 -8.37
C LEU A 83 -0.51 -9.08 -9.49
N LEU A 84 0.10 -10.01 -10.24
CA LEU A 84 -0.57 -10.74 -11.31
C LEU A 84 -1.78 -11.55 -10.81
N LEU A 85 -1.83 -11.89 -9.51
CA LEU A 85 -3.01 -12.54 -8.91
C LEU A 85 -4.26 -11.64 -8.91
N LEU A 86 -4.08 -10.33 -9.06
CA LEU A 86 -5.17 -9.36 -9.16
C LEU A 86 -5.68 -9.19 -10.60
N TRP A 87 -5.03 -9.80 -11.59
CA TRP A 87 -5.46 -9.78 -12.98
C TRP A 87 -6.95 -10.15 -13.17
N PRO A 88 -7.46 -11.29 -12.63
CA PRO A 88 -8.87 -11.62 -12.77
C PRO A 88 -9.76 -10.63 -11.99
N VAL A 89 -9.31 -10.15 -10.84
CA VAL A 89 -10.07 -9.20 -10.00
C VAL A 89 -10.36 -7.91 -10.78
N VAL A 90 -9.34 -7.39 -11.49
CA VAL A 90 -9.49 -6.19 -12.33
C VAL A 90 -10.34 -6.48 -13.57
N HIS A 91 -10.12 -7.60 -14.25
CA HIS A 91 -10.87 -7.93 -15.48
C HIS A 91 -12.36 -8.14 -15.25
N PHE A 92 -12.76 -8.68 -14.09
CA PHE A 92 -14.18 -8.91 -13.78
C PHE A 92 -14.81 -7.78 -12.97
N GLY A 93 -14.03 -7.08 -12.14
CA GLY A 93 -14.53 -6.11 -11.17
C GLY A 93 -14.17 -4.65 -11.46
N GLY A 94 -13.44 -4.36 -12.54
CA GLY A 94 -12.96 -3.02 -12.83
C GLY A 94 -11.77 -2.59 -11.96
N ALA A 95 -11.36 -1.33 -12.12
CA ALA A 95 -10.31 -0.76 -11.28
C ALA A 95 -10.78 -0.64 -9.82
N GLU A 96 -12.07 -0.36 -9.62
CA GLU A 96 -12.75 -0.21 -8.34
C GLU A 96 -12.59 -1.44 -7.44
N ALA A 97 -12.49 -2.64 -8.01
CA ALA A 97 -12.23 -3.86 -7.25
C ALA A 97 -10.91 -3.79 -6.47
N LEU A 98 -9.89 -3.09 -6.98
CA LEU A 98 -8.63 -2.89 -6.26
C LEU A 98 -8.81 -2.04 -5.00
N LEU A 99 -9.70 -1.04 -5.03
CA LEU A 99 -10.05 -0.24 -3.85
C LEU A 99 -10.69 -1.12 -2.77
N VAL A 100 -11.56 -2.05 -3.17
CA VAL A 100 -12.18 -3.03 -2.26
C VAL A 100 -11.14 -4.00 -1.72
N VAL A 101 -10.24 -4.53 -2.55
CA VAL A 101 -9.15 -5.41 -2.11
C VAL A 101 -8.29 -4.73 -1.04
N GLN A 102 -7.85 -3.49 -1.26
CA GLN A 102 -7.07 -2.75 -0.27
C GLN A 102 -7.90 -2.44 0.98
N ALA A 103 -9.17 -2.07 0.83
CA ALA A 103 -10.05 -1.82 1.97
C ALA A 103 -10.18 -3.09 2.82
N LEU A 104 -10.39 -4.28 2.25
CA LEU A 104 -10.65 -5.48 3.05
C LEU A 104 -9.39 -6.13 3.66
N ALA A 105 -8.20 -5.73 3.24
CA ALA A 105 -6.96 -6.35 3.68
C ALA A 105 -6.74 -6.32 5.21
N PRO A 106 -6.99 -5.22 5.95
CA PRO A 106 -6.89 -5.18 7.41
C PRO A 106 -7.86 -6.13 8.12
N ILE A 107 -9.08 -6.30 7.59
CA ILE A 107 -10.05 -7.27 8.14
C ILE A 107 -9.48 -8.68 7.98
N TRP A 108 -8.97 -9.00 6.80
CA TRP A 108 -8.34 -10.29 6.55
C TRP A 108 -7.20 -10.55 7.55
N ALA A 109 -6.30 -9.58 7.73
CA ALA A 109 -5.23 -9.68 8.71
C ALA A 109 -5.76 -9.85 10.15
N ALA A 110 -6.78 -9.08 10.54
CA ALA A 110 -7.39 -9.15 11.88
C ALA A 110 -7.99 -10.53 12.18
N VAL A 111 -8.60 -11.20 11.19
CA VAL A 111 -9.11 -12.58 11.33
C VAL A 111 -7.97 -13.54 11.69
N PHE A 112 -6.84 -13.45 11.01
CA PHE A 112 -5.70 -14.33 11.30
C PHE A 112 -5.00 -13.96 12.61
N LEU A 113 -4.87 -12.68 12.94
CA LEU A 113 -4.35 -12.24 14.24
C LEU A 113 -5.23 -12.72 15.40
N HIS A 114 -6.55 -12.70 15.23
CA HIS A 114 -7.48 -13.27 16.21
C HIS A 114 -7.23 -14.77 16.42
N LYS A 115 -7.06 -15.54 15.33
CA LYS A 115 -6.74 -16.97 15.38
C LYS A 115 -5.37 -17.26 15.98
N ILE A 116 -4.37 -16.43 15.71
CA ILE A 116 -3.04 -16.53 16.33
C ILE A 116 -3.16 -16.27 17.83
N GLY A 117 -3.87 -15.22 18.24
CA GLY A 117 -4.12 -14.91 19.64
C GLY A 117 -4.82 -16.05 20.37
N GLU A 118 -5.82 -16.67 19.74
CA GLU A 118 -6.50 -17.87 20.25
C GLU A 118 -5.54 -19.04 20.44
N HIS A 119 -4.72 -19.34 19.42
CA HIS A 119 -3.72 -20.39 19.51
C HIS A 119 -2.68 -20.14 20.61
N CYS A 120 -2.34 -18.87 20.86
CA CYS A 120 -1.44 -18.45 21.92
C CYS A 120 -2.12 -18.35 23.31
N GLY A 121 -3.40 -18.71 23.44
CA GLY A 121 -4.12 -18.72 24.71
C GLY A 121 -4.52 -17.34 25.23
N LEU A 122 -4.60 -16.32 24.38
CA LEU A 122 -5.08 -15.00 24.78
C LEU A 122 -6.55 -15.06 25.20
N LYS A 123 -6.87 -14.39 26.31
CA LYS A 123 -8.25 -14.22 26.79
C LYS A 123 -9.10 -13.49 25.75
N PRO A 124 -10.44 -13.71 25.71
CA PRO A 124 -11.33 -13.06 24.76
C PRO A 124 -11.15 -11.54 24.64
N PHE A 125 -10.96 -10.84 25.77
CA PHE A 125 -10.75 -9.40 25.79
C PHE A 125 -9.44 -8.97 25.12
N ASP A 126 -8.36 -9.70 25.39
CA ASP A 126 -7.05 -9.44 24.81
C ASP A 126 -7.05 -9.68 23.29
N ARG A 127 -7.78 -10.69 22.83
CA ARG A 127 -8.01 -10.93 21.39
C ARG A 127 -8.79 -9.79 20.74
N LEU A 128 -9.83 -9.27 21.39
CA LEU A 128 -10.57 -8.11 20.90
C LEU A 128 -9.66 -6.88 20.81
N PHE A 129 -8.85 -6.63 21.84
CA PHE A 129 -7.90 -5.52 21.88
C PHE A 129 -6.92 -5.53 20.70
N VAL A 130 -6.34 -6.68 20.38
CA VAL A 130 -5.47 -6.85 19.20
C VAL A 130 -6.19 -6.49 17.90
N VAL A 131 -7.43 -6.97 17.73
CA VAL A 131 -8.24 -6.68 16.54
C VAL A 131 -8.54 -5.19 16.43
N VAL A 132 -8.92 -4.55 17.54
CA VAL A 132 -9.24 -3.11 17.54
C VAL A 132 -8.00 -2.28 17.18
N ILE A 133 -6.82 -2.60 17.71
CA ILE A 133 -5.57 -1.94 17.30
C ILE A 133 -5.30 -2.16 15.81
N CYS A 134 -5.44 -3.40 15.33
CA CYS A 134 -5.21 -3.73 13.94
C CYS A 134 -6.12 -2.97 12.97
N LEU A 135 -7.32 -2.56 13.38
CA LEU A 135 -8.28 -1.91 12.49
C LEU A 135 -8.37 -0.39 12.66
N PHE A 136 -8.20 0.11 13.88
CA PHE A 136 -8.51 1.51 14.23
C PHE A 136 -7.28 2.38 14.53
N HIS A 137 -6.07 1.85 14.36
CA HIS A 137 -4.86 2.67 14.50
C HIS A 137 -4.92 3.86 13.51
N PRO A 138 -4.81 5.14 13.94
CA PRO A 138 -5.02 6.30 13.07
C PRO A 138 -4.11 6.35 11.84
N ASN A 139 -2.81 6.12 12.03
CA ASN A 139 -1.86 6.09 10.90
C ASN A 139 -2.17 4.95 9.92
N LEU A 140 -2.74 3.84 10.40
CA LEU A 140 -3.15 2.75 9.53
C LEU A 140 -4.40 3.11 8.77
N MET A 141 -5.42 3.63 9.43
CA MET A 141 -6.66 3.99 8.75
C MET A 141 -6.39 5.04 7.67
N ALA A 142 -5.51 6.02 7.95
CA ALA A 142 -4.99 6.94 6.94
C ALA A 142 -4.25 6.19 5.82
N ALA A 143 -3.40 5.23 6.19
CA ALA A 143 -2.70 4.35 5.26
C ALA A 143 -3.57 3.25 4.62
N VAL A 144 -4.86 3.14 4.90
CA VAL A 144 -5.76 2.26 4.15
C VAL A 144 -6.60 3.10 3.23
N MET A 145 -7.01 4.28 3.70
CA MET A 145 -7.71 5.28 2.90
C MET A 145 -6.92 5.61 1.63
N ASP A 146 -5.62 5.89 1.75
CA ASP A 146 -4.76 6.33 0.63
C ASP A 146 -5.43 7.28 -0.34
N SER A 147 -5.66 8.50 0.11
CA SER A 147 -6.61 9.40 -0.52
C SER A 147 -6.16 10.00 -1.85
N LEU A 148 -4.87 9.92 -2.19
CA LEU A 148 -4.35 10.42 -3.46
C LEU A 148 -4.11 9.28 -4.46
N TYR A 149 -3.43 8.22 -4.02
CA TYR A 149 -3.03 7.13 -4.92
C TYR A 149 -4.12 6.07 -5.07
N GLY A 150 -4.96 5.89 -4.05
CA GLY A 150 -6.16 5.04 -4.06
C GLY A 150 -5.90 3.57 -3.86
N PHE A 151 -4.90 3.02 -4.55
CA PHE A 151 -4.46 1.64 -4.41
C PHE A 151 -2.94 1.52 -4.33
N HIS A 152 -2.45 0.71 -3.40
CA HIS A 152 -1.05 0.32 -3.32
C HIS A 152 -0.94 -1.21 -3.27
N GLY A 153 -0.10 -1.77 -4.14
CA GLY A 153 0.18 -3.21 -4.21
C GLY A 153 0.71 -3.82 -2.90
N THR A 154 1.29 -3.01 -2.01
CA THR A 154 1.74 -3.45 -0.68
C THR A 154 0.61 -3.97 0.20
N CYS A 155 -0.66 -3.68 -0.13
CA CYS A 155 -1.80 -4.24 0.58
C CYS A 155 -1.79 -5.78 0.60
N LEU A 156 -1.21 -6.40 -0.43
CA LEU A 156 -1.07 -7.85 -0.54
C LEU A 156 -0.18 -8.44 0.57
N LEU A 157 0.70 -7.66 1.20
CA LEU A 157 1.49 -8.10 2.34
C LEU A 157 0.60 -8.54 3.51
N LEU A 158 -0.61 -7.98 3.68
CA LEU A 158 -1.57 -8.49 4.66
C LEU A 158 -2.23 -9.79 4.24
N TYR A 159 -2.61 -9.88 2.96
CA TYR A 159 -3.28 -11.06 2.41
C TYR A 159 -2.42 -12.30 2.54
N PHE A 160 -1.09 -12.17 2.40
CA PHE A 160 -0.16 -13.29 2.51
C PHE A 160 0.55 -13.36 3.87
N GLY A 161 0.92 -12.23 4.46
CA GLY A 161 1.70 -12.18 5.69
C GLY A 161 0.95 -12.67 6.94
N ALA A 162 -0.32 -12.29 7.11
CA ALA A 162 -1.09 -12.73 8.28
C ALA A 162 -1.43 -14.23 8.22
N PRO A 163 -1.87 -14.80 7.08
CA PRO A 163 -2.00 -16.25 6.95
C PRO A 163 -0.66 -16.98 7.05
N LEU A 164 0.45 -16.40 6.55
CA LEU A 164 1.79 -16.97 6.67
C LEU A 164 2.16 -17.16 8.13
N ALA A 165 2.00 -16.11 8.94
CA ALA A 165 2.31 -16.14 10.36
C ALA A 165 1.45 -17.17 11.10
N TRP A 166 0.15 -17.19 10.82
CA TRP A 166 -0.74 -18.19 11.40
C TRP A 166 -0.36 -19.61 10.99
N ALA A 167 -0.07 -19.85 9.72
CA ALA A 167 0.34 -21.16 9.22
C ALA A 167 1.66 -21.60 9.86
N ALA A 168 2.63 -20.70 10.01
CA ALA A 168 3.90 -20.97 10.67
C ALA A 168 3.72 -21.32 12.15
N ILE A 169 2.98 -20.50 12.90
CA ILE A 169 2.72 -20.68 14.34
C ILE A 169 1.93 -21.97 14.60
N THR A 170 0.92 -22.26 13.77
CA THR A 170 0.09 -23.47 13.88
C THR A 170 0.71 -24.70 13.21
N ARG A 171 1.98 -24.64 12.82
CA ARG A 171 2.77 -25.77 12.26
C ARG A 171 2.25 -26.33 10.93
N ARG A 172 1.56 -25.51 10.12
CA ARG A 172 1.09 -25.84 8.77
C ARG A 172 2.15 -25.51 7.73
N TYR A 173 3.27 -26.25 7.77
CA TYR A 173 4.50 -25.84 7.08
C TYR A 173 4.40 -25.76 5.56
N VAL A 174 3.67 -26.67 4.90
CA VAL A 174 3.49 -26.62 3.44
C VAL A 174 2.80 -25.32 3.03
N LEU A 175 1.72 -24.96 3.73
CA LEU A 175 1.00 -23.72 3.51
C LEU A 175 1.88 -22.50 3.82
N ALA A 176 2.66 -22.55 4.91
CA ALA A 176 3.59 -21.47 5.25
C ALA A 176 4.63 -21.25 4.15
N VAL A 177 5.18 -22.30 3.54
CA VAL A 177 6.15 -22.15 2.43
C VAL A 177 5.49 -21.52 1.20
N VAL A 178 4.29 -21.97 0.82
CA VAL A 178 3.57 -21.39 -0.32
C VAL A 178 3.28 -19.90 -0.09
N LEU A 179 2.77 -19.55 1.10
CA LEU A 179 2.50 -18.17 1.46
C LEU A 179 3.76 -17.32 1.55
N LEU A 180 4.88 -17.89 1.99
CA LEU A 180 6.17 -17.21 2.02
C LEU A 180 6.62 -16.83 0.60
N VAL A 181 6.47 -17.73 -0.38
CA VAL A 181 6.81 -17.42 -1.78
C VAL A 181 5.96 -16.26 -2.29
N PHE A 182 4.65 -16.27 -2.08
CA PHE A 182 3.79 -15.14 -2.47
C PHE A 182 4.17 -13.85 -1.75
N PHE A 183 4.40 -13.93 -0.43
CA PHE A 183 4.77 -12.78 0.41
C PHE A 183 6.07 -12.11 -0.06
N LEU A 184 7.13 -12.90 -0.31
CA LEU A 184 8.43 -12.41 -0.79
C LEU A 184 8.32 -11.73 -2.17
N ASN A 185 7.31 -12.08 -2.95
CA ASN A 185 7.06 -11.57 -4.29
C ASN A 185 6.00 -10.45 -4.35
N VAL A 186 5.51 -9.98 -3.19
CA VAL A 186 4.67 -8.78 -3.14
C VAL A 186 5.51 -7.51 -3.32
N ARG A 187 6.72 -7.48 -2.72
CA ARG A 187 7.65 -6.35 -2.81
C ARG A 187 9.06 -6.77 -2.40
N GLU A 188 10.08 -6.14 -2.97
CA GLU A 188 11.49 -6.41 -2.70
C GLU A 188 11.85 -6.38 -1.20
N ASN A 189 11.29 -5.45 -0.42
CA ASN A 189 11.57 -5.33 1.02
C ASN A 189 10.88 -6.42 1.87
N ALA A 190 9.94 -7.20 1.32
CA ALA A 190 9.31 -8.33 2.03
C ALA A 190 10.36 -9.32 2.58
N ALA A 191 11.49 -9.47 1.88
CA ALA A 191 12.62 -10.26 2.32
C ALA A 191 13.25 -9.78 3.62
N LEU A 192 13.34 -8.46 3.84
CA LEU A 192 13.96 -7.89 5.04
C LEU A 192 13.21 -8.32 6.31
N TYR A 193 11.88 -8.37 6.27
CA TYR A 193 11.09 -8.86 7.40
C TYR A 193 11.38 -10.32 7.71
N VAL A 194 11.48 -11.18 6.69
CA VAL A 194 11.73 -12.61 6.88
C VAL A 194 13.12 -12.84 7.44
N LEU A 195 14.13 -12.12 6.94
CA LEU A 195 15.49 -12.13 7.46
C LEU A 195 15.55 -11.67 8.91
N ALA A 196 14.88 -10.56 9.22
CA ALA A 196 14.81 -10.04 10.58
C ALA A 196 14.07 -10.99 11.54
N GLY A 197 13.00 -11.63 11.09
CA GLY A 197 12.27 -12.64 11.86
C GLY A 197 13.11 -13.89 12.11
N ALA A 198 13.90 -14.32 11.12
CA ALA A 198 14.85 -15.43 11.25
C ALA A 198 15.96 -15.10 12.27
N ALA A 199 16.52 -13.89 12.22
CA ALA A 199 17.48 -13.41 13.21
C ALA A 199 16.85 -13.34 14.62
N GLY A 200 15.59 -12.90 14.73
CA GLY A 200 14.86 -12.87 15.99
C GLY A 200 14.65 -14.25 16.62
N LEU A 201 14.44 -15.31 15.83
CA LEU A 201 14.46 -16.68 16.34
C LEU A 201 15.84 -17.06 16.89
N MET A 202 16.90 -16.79 16.12
CA MET A 202 18.26 -17.19 16.47
C MET A 202 18.77 -16.51 17.74
N LEU A 203 18.35 -15.27 17.98
CA LEU A 203 18.79 -14.46 19.10
C LEU A 203 17.87 -14.53 20.33
N PHE A 204 16.56 -14.75 20.15
CA PHE A 204 15.57 -14.60 21.23
C PHE A 204 14.54 -15.75 21.31
N THR A 205 14.72 -16.86 20.58
CA THR A 205 13.79 -18.01 20.57
C THR A 205 12.33 -17.58 20.27
N ASN A 206 12.14 -16.81 19.20
CA ASN A 206 10.84 -16.32 18.73
C ASN A 206 9.97 -17.47 18.15
N PRO A 207 8.66 -17.59 18.47
CA PRO A 207 7.78 -18.63 17.94
C PRO A 207 7.53 -18.63 16.41
N PHE A 208 8.08 -17.67 15.66
CA PHE A 208 7.84 -17.55 14.21
C PHE A 208 8.37 -18.73 13.38
N PHE A 209 9.41 -19.40 13.88
CA PHE A 209 9.99 -20.60 13.28
C PHE A 209 10.19 -21.65 14.37
N THR A 210 9.86 -22.90 14.08
CA THR A 210 9.96 -23.97 15.10
C THR A 210 11.35 -24.60 15.17
N THR A 211 12.18 -24.43 14.13
CA THR A 211 13.53 -24.99 14.07
C THR A 211 14.51 -24.04 13.38
N ARG A 212 15.80 -24.15 13.73
CA ARG A 212 16.89 -23.42 13.04
C ARG A 212 16.92 -23.72 11.54
N ARG A 213 16.65 -24.97 11.15
CA ARG A 213 16.58 -25.38 9.73
C ARG A 213 15.51 -24.59 8.96
N GLN A 214 14.32 -24.42 9.53
CA GLN A 214 13.25 -23.64 8.90
C GLN A 214 13.63 -22.17 8.74
N ALA A 215 14.24 -21.59 9.78
CA ALA A 215 14.71 -20.20 9.73
C ALA A 215 15.80 -20.00 8.67
N SER A 216 16.75 -20.93 8.57
CA SER A 216 17.77 -20.91 7.52
C SER A 216 17.16 -21.01 6.13
N VAL A 217 16.23 -21.94 5.90
CA VAL A 217 15.55 -22.07 4.59
C VAL A 217 14.79 -20.78 4.24
N ALA A 218 14.01 -20.23 5.17
CA ALA A 218 13.28 -18.99 4.95
C ALA A 218 14.21 -17.80 4.69
N ALA A 219 15.32 -17.70 5.43
CA ALA A 219 16.34 -16.68 5.21
C ALA A 219 17.02 -16.81 3.85
N THR A 220 17.35 -18.03 3.41
CA THR A 220 17.91 -18.28 2.08
C THR A 220 16.94 -17.88 0.99
N LEU A 221 15.66 -18.28 1.09
CA LEU A 221 14.63 -17.88 0.12
C LEU A 221 14.44 -16.36 0.08
N ALA A 222 14.43 -15.70 1.25
CA ALA A 222 14.33 -14.25 1.34
C ALA A 222 15.53 -13.55 0.68
N ALA A 223 16.75 -14.02 0.94
CA ALA A 223 17.96 -13.47 0.31
C ALA A 223 17.95 -13.66 -1.21
N LEU A 224 17.55 -14.85 -1.70
CA LEU A 224 17.42 -15.12 -3.13
C LEU A 224 16.37 -14.22 -3.80
N ALA A 225 15.20 -14.06 -3.18
CA ALA A 225 14.16 -13.18 -3.70
C ALA A 225 14.62 -11.70 -3.72
N PHE A 226 15.30 -11.26 -2.65
CA PHE A 226 15.86 -9.91 -2.55
C PHE A 226 16.88 -9.63 -3.65
N VAL A 227 17.89 -10.49 -3.80
CA VAL A 227 18.94 -10.35 -4.82
C VAL A 227 18.37 -10.51 -6.23
N GLY A 228 17.47 -11.47 -6.42
CA GLY A 228 16.79 -11.73 -7.68
C GLY A 228 16.01 -10.51 -8.16
N GLY A 229 15.17 -9.94 -7.29
CA GLY A 229 14.33 -8.79 -7.63
C GLY A 229 15.08 -7.45 -7.72
N LEU A 230 16.07 -7.23 -6.86
CA LEU A 230 16.75 -5.93 -6.74
C LEU A 230 17.96 -5.78 -7.69
N ILE A 231 18.61 -6.89 -8.05
CA ILE A 231 19.85 -6.89 -8.84
C ILE A 231 19.67 -7.64 -10.15
N VAL A 232 19.33 -8.93 -10.08
CA VAL A 232 19.37 -9.82 -11.25
C VAL A 232 18.32 -9.45 -12.29
N ALA A 233 17.06 -9.27 -11.89
CA ALA A 233 15.98 -8.94 -12.81
C ALA A 233 16.16 -7.56 -13.48
N PRO A 234 16.50 -6.46 -12.75
CA PRO A 234 16.84 -5.19 -13.38
C PRO A 234 18.04 -5.29 -14.33
N TRP A 235 19.10 -6.02 -13.96
CA TRP A 235 20.27 -6.23 -14.81
C TRP A 235 19.92 -6.96 -16.11
N LEU A 236 19.14 -8.05 -16.04
CA LEU A 236 18.66 -8.78 -17.22
C LEU A 236 17.76 -7.93 -18.11
N ALA A 237 17.01 -6.99 -17.52
CA ALA A 237 16.17 -6.05 -18.26
C ALA A 237 16.93 -4.79 -18.75
N GLY A 238 18.22 -4.65 -18.41
CA GLY A 238 19.05 -3.51 -18.83
C GLY A 238 18.71 -2.18 -18.13
N VAL A 239 18.17 -2.22 -16.91
CA VAL A 239 17.62 -1.04 -16.21
C VAL A 239 18.22 -0.89 -14.81
N VAL A 240 18.28 0.36 -14.32
CA VAL A 240 18.76 0.67 -12.96
C VAL A 240 17.60 0.72 -11.99
N HIS A 241 17.68 -0.05 -10.90
CA HIS A 241 16.66 -0.04 -9.86
C HIS A 241 16.76 1.24 -9.00
N GLU A 242 15.78 2.15 -9.14
CA GLU A 242 15.79 3.49 -8.52
C GLU A 242 16.04 3.46 -7.01
N HIS A 243 15.36 2.55 -6.28
CA HIS A 243 15.52 2.48 -4.84
C HIS A 243 16.89 1.95 -4.40
N ALA A 244 17.52 1.10 -5.20
CA ALA A 244 18.86 0.62 -4.92
C ALA A 244 19.88 1.76 -5.08
N ALA A 245 19.77 2.51 -6.18
CA ALA A 245 20.60 3.69 -6.44
C ALA A 245 20.40 4.78 -5.39
N HIS A 246 19.16 5.01 -4.93
CA HIS A 246 18.89 5.96 -3.86
C HIS A 246 19.51 5.52 -2.53
N ALA A 247 19.31 4.25 -2.13
CA ALA A 247 19.85 3.70 -0.90
C ALA A 247 21.39 3.78 -0.88
N GLU A 248 22.05 3.41 -1.97
CA GLU A 248 23.50 3.58 -2.14
C GLU A 248 23.91 5.05 -1.93
N SER A 249 23.19 5.99 -2.54
CA SER A 249 23.52 7.41 -2.46
C SER A 249 23.36 8.01 -1.05
N VAL A 250 22.50 7.43 -0.22
CA VAL A 250 22.31 7.84 1.19
C VAL A 250 23.38 7.20 2.08
N LEU A 251 23.64 5.90 1.90
CA LEU A 251 24.60 5.14 2.72
C LEU A 251 26.05 5.57 2.48
N THR A 252 26.38 6.06 1.29
CA THR A 252 27.74 6.49 0.92
C THR A 252 28.02 7.96 1.22
N ARG A 253 27.03 8.75 1.68
CA ARG A 253 27.16 10.20 1.88
C ARG A 253 26.72 10.62 3.29
N PRO A 254 27.65 10.80 4.25
CA PRO A 254 27.34 11.12 5.64
C PRO A 254 26.42 12.34 5.84
N ALA A 255 26.58 13.38 5.01
CA ALA A 255 25.72 14.57 5.07
C ALA A 255 24.24 14.26 4.74
N ARG A 256 23.98 13.35 3.80
CA ARG A 256 22.61 12.93 3.45
C ARG A 256 22.00 12.05 4.53
N MET A 257 22.81 11.18 5.13
CA MET A 257 22.41 10.38 6.28
C MET A 257 22.06 11.25 7.48
N ALA A 258 22.91 12.22 7.83
CA ALA A 258 22.66 13.17 8.92
C ALA A 258 21.38 13.99 8.69
N HIS A 259 21.19 14.51 7.46
CA HIS A 259 19.98 15.23 7.09
C HIS A 259 18.72 14.34 7.20
N ALA A 260 18.80 13.07 6.80
CA ALA A 260 17.67 12.16 6.89
C ALA A 260 17.28 11.87 8.35
N LEU A 261 18.26 11.66 9.23
CA LEU A 261 18.04 11.43 10.66
C LEU A 261 17.52 12.68 11.39
N SER A 262 17.97 13.88 11.00
CA SER A 262 17.52 15.14 11.63
C SER A 262 16.07 15.52 11.28
N HIS A 263 15.49 14.91 10.24
CA HIS A 263 14.12 15.13 9.80
C HIS A 263 13.22 13.94 10.13
N MET A 264 13.54 13.19 11.20
CA MET A 264 12.70 12.09 11.66
C MET A 264 11.33 12.62 12.06
N ASP A 265 10.31 12.23 11.30
CA ASP A 265 8.94 12.74 11.46
C ASP A 265 8.38 12.42 12.85
N SER A 266 7.56 13.33 13.39
CA SER A 266 6.80 13.14 14.62
C SER A 266 5.84 11.95 14.57
N ASP A 267 5.43 11.54 13.37
CA ASP A 267 4.58 10.37 13.13
C ASP A 267 5.17 9.05 13.66
N TRP A 268 6.51 8.94 13.76
CA TRP A 268 7.18 7.75 14.30
C TRP A 268 6.92 7.57 15.80
N HIS A 269 6.82 8.66 16.56
CA HIS A 269 6.49 8.61 17.99
C HIS A 269 5.04 8.17 18.21
N ASN A 270 4.13 8.67 17.37
CA ASN A 270 2.72 8.30 17.39
C ASN A 270 2.55 6.79 17.16
N LEU A 271 3.31 6.19 16.26
CA LEU A 271 3.27 4.74 16.01
C LEU A 271 3.59 3.91 17.28
N PHE A 272 4.68 4.23 17.97
CA PHE A 272 5.08 3.47 19.17
C PHE A 272 4.13 3.67 20.36
N LEU A 273 3.51 4.85 20.46
CA LEU A 273 2.51 5.14 21.49
C LEU A 273 1.32 4.17 21.44
N TRP A 274 0.80 3.89 20.23
CA TRP A 274 -0.38 3.04 20.05
C TRP A 274 -0.05 1.53 19.98
N LEU A 275 1.23 1.17 19.85
CA LEU A 275 1.71 -0.22 19.81
C LEU A 275 2.49 -0.62 21.07
N TRP A 276 2.34 0.14 22.17
CA TRP A 276 3.15 -0.03 23.38
C TRP A 276 3.21 -1.46 23.96
N PRO A 277 2.16 -2.31 23.93
CA PRO A 277 2.29 -3.68 24.44
C PRO A 277 3.24 -4.54 23.58
N GLY A 278 3.37 -4.18 22.29
CA GLY A 278 4.32 -4.80 21.38
C GLY A 278 5.78 -4.52 21.73
N LEU A 279 6.07 -3.49 22.52
CA LEU A 279 7.42 -3.21 23.03
C LEU A 279 7.93 -4.34 23.95
N ALA A 280 7.02 -5.12 24.54
CA ALA A 280 7.37 -6.29 25.34
C ALA A 280 7.70 -7.54 24.49
N ALA A 281 7.72 -7.44 23.16
CA ALA A 281 8.04 -8.53 22.24
C ALA A 281 9.34 -8.28 21.47
N PRO A 282 10.53 -8.41 22.11
CA PRO A 282 11.81 -8.04 21.51
C PRO A 282 12.11 -8.76 20.20
N GLY A 283 11.74 -10.04 20.09
CA GLY A 283 11.92 -10.82 18.87
C GLY A 283 11.13 -10.29 17.66
N THR A 284 10.01 -9.59 17.89
CA THR A 284 9.17 -9.01 16.82
C THR A 284 9.50 -7.54 16.58
N LEU A 285 10.03 -6.83 17.58
CA LEU A 285 10.64 -5.49 17.38
C LEU A 285 11.82 -5.52 16.42
N LEU A 286 12.59 -6.62 16.40
CA LEU A 286 13.68 -6.79 15.44
C LEU A 286 13.21 -6.82 13.98
N MET A 287 11.93 -7.12 13.73
CA MET A 287 11.34 -7.01 12.39
C MET A 287 10.91 -5.57 12.06
N MET A 288 10.59 -4.75 13.07
CA MET A 288 10.15 -3.36 12.88
C MET A 288 11.33 -2.38 12.79
N ILE A 289 12.35 -2.54 13.62
CA ILE A 289 13.41 -1.54 13.82
C ILE A 289 14.32 -1.35 12.59
N PRO A 290 14.94 -2.41 12.01
CA PRO A 290 15.86 -2.24 10.89
C PRO A 290 15.20 -1.54 9.70
N GLU A 291 13.94 -1.85 9.46
CA GLU A 291 13.20 -1.24 8.37
C GLU A 291 12.78 0.19 8.68
N SER A 292 12.35 0.48 9.92
CA SER A 292 12.10 1.85 10.36
C SER A 292 13.35 2.73 10.13
N VAL A 293 14.54 2.21 10.46
CA VAL A 293 15.82 2.90 10.20
C VAL A 293 16.04 3.16 8.72
N ILE A 294 15.91 2.15 7.84
CA ILE A 294 16.08 2.31 6.39
C ILE A 294 15.14 3.38 5.83
N LEU A 295 13.93 3.50 6.36
CA LEU A 295 12.92 4.44 5.87
C LEU A 295 13.16 5.88 6.34
N ILE A 296 13.62 6.04 7.58
CA ILE A 296 14.10 7.31 8.08
C ILE A 296 15.24 7.78 7.18
N LEU A 297 16.18 6.90 6.85
CA LEU A 297 17.29 7.18 5.93
C LEU A 297 16.81 7.56 4.52
N ALA A 298 15.72 6.95 4.03
CA ALA A 298 15.09 7.26 2.75
C ALA A 298 14.16 8.49 2.78
N GLN A 299 14.12 9.24 3.89
CA GLN A 299 13.30 10.45 4.08
C GLN A 299 11.80 10.20 3.81
N LYS A 300 11.31 9.01 4.15
CA LYS A 300 9.90 8.65 4.02
C LYS A 300 9.16 8.92 5.32
N LYS A 301 7.95 9.49 5.21
CA LYS A 301 7.03 9.63 6.35
C LYS A 301 6.53 8.25 6.78
N ALA A 302 6.23 8.06 8.07
CA ALA A 302 5.62 6.82 8.55
C ALA A 302 4.26 6.56 7.86
N SER A 303 3.51 7.62 7.55
CA SER A 303 2.26 7.58 6.78
C SER A 303 2.43 7.29 5.28
N HIS A 304 3.54 7.72 4.66
CA HIS A 304 3.87 7.35 3.27
C HIS A 304 4.36 5.91 3.13
N TRP A 305 4.62 5.27 4.27
CA TRP A 305 5.07 3.91 4.30
C TRP A 305 3.93 2.99 4.74
N TYR A 306 3.10 2.74 3.73
CA TYR A 306 1.93 1.86 3.63
C TYR A 306 2.26 0.36 3.74
N GLY A 307 3.07 -0.02 4.72
CA GLY A 307 3.12 -1.41 5.12
C GLY A 307 1.93 -1.64 6.04
N MET A 308 0.78 -2.03 5.51
CA MET A 308 -0.17 -2.74 6.35
C MET A 308 0.52 -3.90 7.13
N THR A 309 1.67 -4.37 6.65
CA THR A 309 2.72 -5.15 7.34
C THR A 309 3.19 -4.59 8.69
N LEU A 310 3.39 -3.28 8.87
CA LEU A 310 3.79 -2.69 10.16
C LEU A 310 2.70 -2.89 11.21
N VAL A 311 1.43 -2.84 10.80
CA VAL A 311 0.32 -3.18 11.67
C VAL A 311 0.23 -4.68 11.89
N PHE A 312 0.49 -5.50 10.88
CA PHE A 312 0.57 -6.94 11.10
C PHE A 312 1.72 -7.29 12.07
N VAL A 313 2.94 -6.80 11.86
CA VAL A 313 4.12 -7.04 12.71
C VAL A 313 3.90 -6.40 14.09
N GLY A 314 3.33 -5.21 14.16
CA GLY A 314 2.98 -4.53 15.41
C GLY A 314 1.88 -5.25 16.19
N ALA A 315 0.81 -5.69 15.53
CA ALA A 315 -0.27 -6.46 16.14
C ALA A 315 0.19 -7.86 16.54
N LEU A 316 1.06 -8.50 15.76
CA LEU A 316 1.74 -9.73 16.13
C LEU A 316 2.65 -9.51 17.35
N ALA A 317 3.39 -8.39 17.39
CA ALA A 317 4.20 -8.01 18.53
C ALA A 317 3.32 -7.85 19.76
N ILE A 318 2.15 -7.22 19.63
CA ILE A 318 1.17 -7.12 20.71
C ILE A 318 0.68 -8.51 21.13
N VAL A 319 0.31 -9.40 20.20
CA VAL A 319 -0.12 -10.77 20.53
C VAL A 319 0.94 -11.50 21.36
N GLN A 320 2.22 -11.31 21.05
CA GLN A 320 3.34 -11.93 21.77
C GLN A 320 3.75 -11.19 23.05
N GLY A 321 3.61 -9.86 23.09
CA GLY A 321 4.02 -9.01 24.20
C GLY A 321 2.97 -8.91 25.29
N LEU A 322 1.68 -8.98 24.92
CA LEU A 322 0.56 -8.86 25.83
C LEU A 322 0.54 -9.92 26.94
N PRO A 323 0.89 -11.20 26.71
CA PRO A 323 1.07 -12.16 27.79
C PRO A 323 2.11 -11.73 28.83
N ARG A 324 3.22 -11.13 28.40
CA ARG A 324 4.28 -10.65 29.30
C ARG A 324 3.81 -9.43 30.10
N VAL A 325 3.12 -8.51 29.44
CA VAL A 325 2.50 -7.35 30.11
C VAL A 325 1.47 -7.82 31.13
N ARG A 326 0.57 -8.74 30.76
CA ARG A 326 -0.42 -9.32 31.65
C ARG A 326 0.23 -9.96 32.88
N ALA A 327 1.21 -10.83 32.68
CA ALA A 327 1.94 -11.48 33.79
C ALA A 327 2.57 -10.46 34.75
N PHE A 328 3.21 -9.41 34.21
CA PHE A 328 3.86 -8.37 35.01
C PHE A 328 2.88 -7.58 35.89
N PHE A 329 1.72 -7.20 35.35
CA PHE A 329 0.70 -6.43 36.07
C PHE A 329 -0.14 -7.31 37.00
N GLU A 330 -0.51 -8.52 36.56
CA GLU A 330 -1.25 -9.49 37.39
C GLU A 330 -0.43 -9.89 38.62
N GLY A 331 0.88 -10.15 38.46
CA GLY A 331 1.79 -10.45 39.57
C GLY A 331 1.95 -9.31 40.60
N ARG A 332 1.56 -8.08 40.25
CA ARG A 332 1.54 -6.91 41.14
C ARG A 332 0.14 -6.55 41.65
N GLY A 333 -0.89 -7.33 41.32
CA GLY A 333 -2.28 -7.04 41.68
C GLY A 333 -2.93 -5.93 40.86
N TRP A 334 -2.31 -5.47 39.77
CA TRP A 334 -2.78 -4.35 38.94
C TRP A 334 -3.58 -4.78 37.70
N ALA A 335 -4.10 -6.01 37.70
CA ALA A 335 -4.85 -6.59 36.58
C ALA A 335 -6.04 -5.72 36.13
N HIS A 336 -6.76 -5.14 37.09
CA HIS A 336 -7.90 -4.27 36.82
C HIS A 336 -7.46 -2.93 36.20
N ALA A 337 -6.42 -2.30 36.75
CA ALA A 337 -5.87 -1.06 36.21
C ALA A 337 -5.39 -1.22 34.77
N LEU A 338 -4.69 -2.32 34.47
CA LEU A 338 -4.27 -2.64 33.09
C LEU A 338 -5.48 -2.80 32.16
N THR A 339 -6.53 -3.49 32.60
CA THR A 339 -7.75 -3.67 31.79
C THR A 339 -8.45 -2.34 31.51
N VAL A 340 -8.55 -1.46 32.51
CA VAL A 340 -9.10 -0.10 32.33
C VAL A 340 -8.25 0.69 31.34
N LEU A 341 -6.92 0.67 31.47
CA LEU A 341 -6.00 1.31 30.53
C LEU A 341 -6.21 0.82 29.09
N MET A 342 -6.35 -0.50 28.90
CA MET A 342 -6.63 -1.10 27.59
C MET A 342 -7.99 -0.69 27.03
N CYS A 343 -9.03 -0.59 27.86
CA CYS A 343 -10.35 -0.07 27.46
C CYS A 343 -10.27 1.39 26.99
N LEU A 344 -9.57 2.24 27.75
CA LEU A 344 -9.35 3.64 27.40
C LEU A 344 -8.58 3.77 26.09
N HIS A 345 -7.54 2.95 25.91
CA HIS A 345 -6.78 2.88 24.68
C HIS A 345 -7.68 2.48 23.49
N MET A 346 -8.43 1.37 23.57
CA MET A 346 -9.36 0.97 22.50
C MET A 346 -10.35 2.07 22.16
N THR A 347 -10.92 2.72 23.17
CA THR A 347 -11.86 3.83 22.96
C THR A 347 -11.20 4.99 22.24
N ALA A 348 -9.98 5.38 22.66
CA ALA A 348 -9.23 6.45 22.03
C ALA A 348 -8.96 6.18 20.54
N ILE A 349 -8.54 4.96 20.17
CA ILE A 349 -8.27 4.62 18.76
C ILE A 349 -9.53 4.46 17.92
N VAL A 350 -10.60 3.86 18.46
CA VAL A 350 -11.90 3.73 17.77
C VAL A 350 -12.51 5.10 17.46
N VAL A 351 -12.21 6.13 18.27
CA VAL A 351 -12.61 7.51 17.99
C VAL A 351 -11.63 8.22 17.07
N ALA A 352 -10.33 8.15 17.39
CA ALA A 352 -9.30 8.91 16.67
C ALA A 352 -9.12 8.43 15.22
N GLY A 353 -9.12 7.13 14.97
CA GLY A 353 -8.89 6.57 13.64
C GLY A 353 -9.92 7.02 12.60
N PRO A 354 -11.23 6.79 12.82
CA PRO A 354 -12.26 7.25 11.90
C PRO A 354 -12.30 8.79 11.77
N LYS A 355 -12.08 9.52 12.88
CA LYS A 355 -12.02 10.99 12.86
C LYS A 355 -10.89 11.51 11.96
N GLU A 356 -9.71 10.89 12.04
CA GLU A 356 -8.56 11.23 11.21
C GLU A 356 -8.87 11.03 9.72
N VAL A 357 -9.36 9.84 9.35
CA VAL A 357 -9.73 9.53 7.96
C VAL A 357 -10.81 10.49 7.44
N ARG A 358 -11.85 10.76 8.23
CA ARG A 358 -12.92 11.68 7.83
C ARG A 358 -12.40 13.10 7.66
N GLY A 359 -11.55 13.56 8.57
CA GLY A 359 -10.92 14.88 8.53
C GLY A 359 -10.06 15.06 7.28
N GLN A 360 -9.18 14.08 7.01
CA GLN A 360 -8.33 14.08 5.82
C GLN A 360 -9.15 14.02 4.52
N THR A 361 -10.14 13.12 4.46
CA THR A 361 -11.05 12.99 3.31
C THR A 361 -11.75 14.30 2.99
N ASN A 362 -12.39 14.93 3.99
CA ASN A 362 -13.11 16.18 3.79
C ASN A 362 -12.18 17.32 3.37
N LYS A 363 -10.99 17.41 3.96
CA LYS A 363 -9.98 18.42 3.59
C LYS A 363 -9.53 18.26 2.14
N LEU A 364 -9.38 17.03 1.65
CA LEU A 364 -8.93 16.78 0.27
C LEU A 364 -10.03 17.04 -0.74
N VAL A 365 -11.24 16.51 -0.49
CA VAL A 365 -12.41 16.76 -1.34
C VAL A 365 -12.66 18.26 -1.49
N THR A 366 -12.58 19.04 -0.40
CA THR A 366 -12.83 20.48 -0.44
C THR A 366 -11.70 21.29 -1.09
N ARG A 367 -10.44 20.84 -1.01
CA ARG A 367 -9.29 21.61 -1.54
C ARG A 367 -8.99 21.32 -3.00
N ILE A 368 -9.08 20.06 -3.41
CA ILE A 368 -8.58 19.59 -4.72
C ILE A 368 -9.48 18.55 -5.39
N GLY A 369 -10.58 18.14 -4.74
CA GLY A 369 -11.54 17.21 -5.34
C GLY A 369 -12.34 17.90 -6.44
N TYR A 370 -12.58 17.18 -7.53
CA TYR A 370 -13.36 17.66 -8.66
C TYR A 370 -14.18 16.53 -9.25
N HIS A 371 -15.49 16.72 -9.37
CA HIS A 371 -16.38 15.76 -9.99
C HIS A 371 -16.60 16.10 -11.47
N ILE A 372 -16.38 15.11 -12.34
CA ILE A 372 -16.63 15.23 -13.77
C ILE A 372 -17.85 14.37 -14.12
N PRO A 373 -18.91 14.96 -14.71
CA PRO A 373 -20.10 14.22 -15.14
C PRO A 373 -19.77 13.13 -16.17
N GLU A 374 -20.52 12.02 -16.14
CA GLU A 374 -20.32 10.89 -17.08
C GLU A 374 -20.47 11.31 -18.55
N GLU A 375 -21.41 12.20 -18.85
CA GLU A 375 -21.62 12.72 -20.21
C GLU A 375 -20.39 13.47 -20.74
N SER A 376 -19.80 14.33 -19.91
CA SER A 376 -18.57 15.07 -20.23
C SER A 376 -17.43 14.10 -20.56
N LYS A 377 -17.25 13.06 -19.73
CA LYS A 377 -16.23 12.02 -19.96
C LYS A 377 -16.46 11.23 -21.25
N ALA A 378 -17.71 10.84 -21.53
CA ALA A 378 -18.06 10.10 -22.72
C ALA A 378 -17.80 10.92 -24.00
N ASN A 379 -18.21 12.18 -24.03
CA ASN A 379 -18.02 13.07 -25.16
C ASN A 379 -16.53 13.38 -25.41
N ALA A 380 -15.77 13.62 -24.34
CA ALA A 380 -14.33 13.79 -24.39
C ALA A 380 -13.61 12.55 -24.94
N ARG A 381 -14.06 11.37 -24.53
CA ARG A 381 -13.49 10.10 -24.98
C ARG A 381 -13.77 9.83 -26.45
N ALA A 382 -14.93 10.25 -26.95
CA ALA A 382 -15.31 10.06 -28.35
C ALA A 382 -14.40 10.79 -29.35
N VAL A 383 -13.68 11.85 -28.92
CA VAL A 383 -12.75 12.60 -29.78
C VAL A 383 -11.30 12.14 -29.67
N ILE A 384 -11.02 11.12 -28.85
CA ILE A 384 -9.67 10.61 -28.59
C ILE A 384 -9.50 9.30 -29.36
N ASP A 385 -8.45 9.22 -30.17
CA ASP A 385 -7.96 7.94 -30.67
C ASP A 385 -7.25 7.19 -29.53
N THR A 386 -7.88 6.10 -29.07
CA THR A 386 -7.41 5.28 -27.95
C THR A 386 -6.08 4.58 -28.20
N SER A 387 -5.63 4.51 -29.46
CA SER A 387 -4.30 4.00 -29.79
C SER A 387 -3.20 5.01 -29.47
N CYS A 388 -3.51 6.29 -29.30
CA CYS A 388 -2.51 7.33 -29.09
C CYS A 388 -2.19 7.55 -27.61
N ARG A 389 -1.04 8.16 -27.34
CA ARG A 389 -0.65 8.58 -25.99
C ARG A 389 -1.53 9.72 -25.49
N VAL A 390 -2.03 9.57 -24.27
CA VAL A 390 -2.92 10.53 -23.63
C VAL A 390 -2.38 10.93 -22.27
N ALA A 391 -2.10 12.22 -22.08
CA ALA A 391 -1.82 12.77 -20.76
C ALA A 391 -3.11 13.32 -20.15
N ILE A 392 -3.30 13.09 -18.86
CA ILE A 392 -4.53 13.45 -18.18
C ILE A 392 -4.27 14.08 -16.81
N GLU A 393 -5.11 15.03 -16.42
CA GLU A 393 -5.20 15.51 -15.05
C GLU A 393 -5.63 14.38 -14.09
N LEU A 394 -5.05 14.30 -12.89
CA LEU A 394 -5.33 13.19 -11.96
C LEU A 394 -6.83 13.06 -11.64
N GLN A 395 -7.52 14.18 -11.50
CA GLN A 395 -8.96 14.25 -11.22
C GLN A 395 -9.83 13.76 -12.37
N ALA A 396 -9.31 13.76 -13.59
CA ALA A 396 -10.00 13.24 -14.75
C ALA A 396 -9.72 11.76 -15.01
N MET A 397 -8.76 11.12 -14.32
CA MET A 397 -8.40 9.71 -14.58
C MET A 397 -9.59 8.74 -14.45
N TYR A 398 -10.55 9.02 -13.57
CA TYR A 398 -11.76 8.21 -13.43
C TYR A 398 -12.65 8.33 -14.68
N GLY A 399 -12.56 7.33 -15.58
CA GLY A 399 -13.24 7.27 -16.88
C GLY A 399 -12.30 7.20 -18.09
N PHE A 400 -10.99 7.37 -17.88
CA PHE A 400 -9.94 7.26 -18.91
C PHE A 400 -8.76 6.39 -18.46
N GLY A 401 -8.78 5.87 -17.23
CA GLY A 401 -7.67 5.08 -16.68
C GLY A 401 -7.44 3.73 -17.37
N ASP A 402 -8.40 3.26 -18.16
CA ASP A 402 -8.32 2.09 -19.01
C ASP A 402 -7.66 2.37 -20.38
N LEU A 403 -7.32 3.62 -20.70
CA LEU A 403 -6.61 3.96 -21.93
C LEU A 403 -5.22 3.29 -21.96
N PRO A 404 -4.89 2.47 -22.97
CA PRO A 404 -3.65 1.67 -22.98
C PRO A 404 -2.35 2.47 -22.86
N TYR A 405 -2.35 3.72 -23.35
CA TYR A 405 -1.17 4.60 -23.39
C TYR A 405 -1.32 5.85 -22.53
N LEU A 406 -1.87 5.68 -21.32
CA LEU A 406 -2.06 6.75 -20.35
C LEU A 406 -0.72 7.28 -19.80
N GLN A 407 -0.59 8.60 -19.69
CA GLN A 407 0.60 9.30 -19.21
C GLN A 407 0.28 10.30 -18.09
N TYR A 408 1.32 10.69 -17.35
CA TYR A 408 1.21 11.72 -16.32
C TYR A 408 1.15 13.14 -16.89
N PRO A 409 0.59 14.10 -16.13
CA PRO A 409 0.63 15.53 -16.45
C PRO A 409 1.99 16.07 -16.91
N ARG A 410 3.09 15.66 -16.26
CA ARG A 410 4.45 16.10 -16.59
C ARG A 410 4.95 15.63 -17.97
N GLN A 411 4.29 14.65 -18.57
CA GLN A 411 4.62 14.08 -19.88
C GLN A 411 3.73 14.63 -20.99
N ALA A 412 2.84 15.58 -20.71
CA ALA A 412 1.80 16.00 -21.64
C ALA A 412 2.31 16.47 -23.00
N MET A 413 3.49 17.11 -23.06
CA MET A 413 4.07 17.53 -24.35
C MET A 413 4.55 16.37 -25.24
N ALA A 414 4.70 15.16 -24.69
CA ALA A 414 5.01 13.94 -25.45
C ALA A 414 3.76 13.10 -25.77
N SER A 415 2.57 13.60 -25.43
CA SER A 415 1.28 12.97 -25.72
C SER A 415 0.62 13.59 -26.93
N LYS A 416 -0.13 12.77 -27.68
CA LYS A 416 -0.97 13.23 -28.79
C LYS A 416 -2.17 14.01 -28.25
N TYR A 417 -2.80 13.47 -27.22
CA TYR A 417 -3.96 14.10 -26.58
C TYR A 417 -3.62 14.50 -25.15
N ILE A 418 -4.16 15.64 -24.73
CA ILE A 418 -4.01 16.17 -23.38
C ILE A 418 -5.41 16.51 -22.85
N ILE A 419 -5.81 15.87 -21.76
CA ILE A 419 -7.09 16.11 -21.09
C ILE A 419 -6.81 16.96 -19.84
N ALA A 420 -7.29 18.20 -19.84
CA ALA A 420 -7.08 19.14 -18.75
C ALA A 420 -8.40 19.66 -18.17
N ILE A 421 -8.37 20.04 -16.90
CA ILE A 421 -9.48 20.69 -16.20
C ILE A 421 -9.07 22.14 -15.95
N LEU A 422 -9.40 23.03 -16.89
CA LEU A 422 -8.89 24.41 -16.88
C LEU A 422 -9.30 25.24 -15.65
N LYS A 423 -10.35 24.80 -14.93
CA LYS A 423 -10.81 25.43 -13.69
C LYS A 423 -9.94 25.07 -12.48
N LEU A 424 -9.08 24.04 -12.57
CA LEU A 424 -8.18 23.64 -11.49
C LEU A 424 -6.79 24.26 -11.69
N PRO A 425 -6.22 24.91 -10.66
CA PRO A 425 -4.85 25.42 -10.70
C PRO A 425 -3.87 24.26 -10.54
N SER A 426 -3.58 23.57 -11.65
CA SER A 426 -2.65 22.44 -11.72
C SER A 426 -1.45 22.75 -12.63
N GLY A 427 -0.38 21.99 -12.48
CA GLY A 427 0.78 22.09 -13.37
C GLY A 427 0.44 21.76 -14.83
N LEU A 428 -0.58 20.92 -15.08
CA LEU A 428 -1.06 20.64 -16.44
C LEU A 428 -1.82 21.83 -17.02
N THR A 429 -2.73 22.42 -16.24
CA THR A 429 -3.48 23.62 -16.62
C THR A 429 -2.54 24.77 -16.97
N ASP A 430 -1.52 25.01 -16.13
CA ASP A 430 -0.49 26.00 -16.39
C ASP A 430 0.27 25.73 -17.70
N MET A 431 0.59 24.45 -17.95
CA MET A 431 1.31 24.03 -19.16
C MET A 431 0.48 24.27 -20.42
N VAL A 432 -0.75 23.78 -20.47
CA VAL A 432 -1.62 23.94 -21.66
C VAL A 432 -1.98 25.41 -21.89
N THR A 433 -2.10 26.20 -20.82
CA THR A 433 -2.34 27.64 -20.94
C THR A 433 -1.14 28.36 -21.56
N LYS A 434 0.08 28.06 -21.10
CA LYS A 434 1.33 28.65 -21.65
C LYS A 434 1.62 28.20 -23.09
N ARG A 435 1.21 26.99 -23.44
CA ARG A 435 1.45 26.37 -24.77
C ARG A 435 0.21 26.38 -25.66
N LYS A 436 -0.80 27.21 -25.36
CA LYS A 436 -2.08 27.19 -26.06
C LYS A 436 -1.96 27.36 -27.57
N ALA A 437 -0.98 28.14 -28.04
CA ALA A 437 -0.73 28.34 -29.47
C ALA A 437 -0.25 27.06 -30.19
N ASP A 438 0.36 26.12 -29.46
CA ASP A 438 0.90 24.88 -29.98
C ASP A 438 -0.13 23.74 -29.97
N LEU A 439 -1.32 23.98 -29.40
CA LEU A 439 -2.33 22.98 -29.11
C LEU A 439 -3.67 23.32 -29.81
N LYS A 440 -4.33 22.29 -30.36
CA LYS A 440 -5.65 22.41 -30.97
C LYS A 440 -6.70 21.89 -30.00
N VAL A 441 -7.71 22.69 -29.67
CA VAL A 441 -8.86 22.21 -28.90
C VAL A 441 -9.72 21.35 -29.82
N VAL A 442 -9.93 20.09 -29.43
CA VAL A 442 -10.79 19.14 -30.18
C VAL A 442 -12.10 18.85 -29.45
N PHE A 443 -12.14 19.09 -28.14
CA PHE A 443 -13.37 19.09 -27.35
C PHE A 443 -13.21 20.06 -26.17
N SER A 444 -14.29 20.75 -25.81
CA SER A 444 -14.34 21.54 -24.59
C SER A 444 -15.77 21.66 -24.10
N ASP A 445 -15.95 21.51 -22.79
CA ASP A 445 -17.18 21.86 -22.10
C ASP A 445 -16.86 22.58 -20.78
N ASP A 446 -17.85 22.66 -19.88
CA ASP A 446 -17.70 23.30 -18.57
C ASP A 446 -16.80 22.54 -17.59
N HIS A 447 -16.46 21.29 -17.86
CA HIS A 447 -15.75 20.41 -16.93
C HIS A 447 -14.35 20.02 -17.41
N LEU A 448 -14.18 19.77 -18.70
CA LEU A 448 -12.90 19.35 -19.25
C LEU A 448 -12.66 19.89 -20.66
N THR A 449 -11.39 20.01 -20.99
CA THR A 449 -10.92 20.36 -22.34
C THR A 449 -9.97 19.30 -22.83
N VAL A 450 -10.21 18.79 -24.04
CA VAL A 450 -9.30 17.89 -24.75
C VAL A 450 -8.54 18.68 -25.79
N PHE A 451 -7.23 18.68 -25.66
CA PHE A 451 -6.30 19.24 -26.62
C PHE A 451 -5.68 18.11 -27.44
N GLU A 452 -5.52 18.37 -28.74
CA GLU A 452 -4.66 17.62 -29.64
C GLU A 452 -3.35 18.40 -29.82
N ASN A 453 -2.22 17.73 -29.67
CA ASN A 453 -0.91 18.25 -30.05
C ASN A 453 -0.64 17.87 -31.52
N PRO A 454 -0.67 18.81 -32.47
CA PRO A 454 -0.48 18.50 -33.88
C PRO A 454 0.95 18.06 -34.21
N ALA A 455 1.93 18.50 -33.40
CA ALA A 455 3.36 18.20 -33.61
C ALA A 455 3.74 16.79 -33.14
N VAL A 456 2.90 16.13 -32.33
CA VAL A 456 3.18 14.79 -31.80
C VAL A 456 2.37 13.77 -32.61
N PRO A 457 3.02 12.79 -33.27
CA PRO A 457 2.31 11.70 -33.93
C PRO A 457 1.73 10.70 -32.92
N CYS A 458 0.74 9.92 -33.34
CA CYS A 458 0.27 8.78 -32.58
C CYS A 458 1.33 7.66 -32.60
N VAL A 459 2.19 7.64 -31.58
CA VAL A 459 3.21 6.59 -31.41
C VAL A 459 2.95 5.77 -30.16
N LEU A 460 3.07 4.45 -30.31
CA LEU A 460 2.71 3.46 -29.30
C LEU A 460 3.84 3.20 -28.28
N SER A 461 5.11 3.34 -28.68
CA SER A 461 6.27 3.01 -27.84
C SER A 461 7.33 4.11 -27.81
N LEU A 462 8.21 4.10 -26.80
CA LEU A 462 9.30 5.06 -26.68
C LEU A 462 10.28 4.95 -27.86
N GLU A 463 10.50 3.72 -28.33
CA GLU A 463 11.37 3.46 -29.48
C GLU A 463 10.79 4.04 -30.78
N ALA A 464 9.49 3.85 -31.01
CA ALA A 464 8.80 4.45 -32.16
C ALA A 464 8.83 5.99 -32.09
N TYR A 465 8.64 6.56 -30.90
CA TYR A 465 8.79 8.01 -30.68
C TYR A 465 10.20 8.49 -31.04
N ARG A 466 11.25 7.85 -30.52
CA ARG A 466 12.65 8.21 -30.80
C ARG A 466 13.00 8.13 -32.29
N LYS A 467 12.46 7.14 -33.01
CA LYS A 467 12.66 6.97 -34.46
C LYS A 467 11.91 8.02 -35.30
N GLY A 468 10.79 8.54 -34.80
CA GLY A 468 9.97 9.56 -35.47
C GLY A 468 10.34 11.01 -35.16
N THR A 469 11.23 11.25 -34.18
CA THR A 469 11.77 12.57 -33.84
C THR A 469 13.26 12.72 -34.20
N GLY A 470 13.74 11.88 -35.14
CA GLY A 470 15.10 11.91 -35.67
C GLY A 470 15.23 12.87 -36.85
#